data_AF-A0AA38LA42-F1
#
_entry.id   AF-A0AA38LA42-F1
#
_cell.length_a   1.000
_cell.length_b   1.000
_cell.length_c   1.000
_cell.angle_alpha   90.00
_cell.angle_beta   90.00
_cell.angle_gamma   90.00
#
_symmetry.space_group_name_H-M   'P 1'
#
loop_
_entity.id
_entity.type
_entity.pdbx_description
1 polymer ?
#
loop_
_entity_poly.entity_id
_entity_poly.type
_entity_poly.pdbx_seq_one_letter_code
_entity_poly.pdbx_strand_id
1 'polypeptide(L)'
;MGGAVLDGFHPSSPADNNLLRGNPAEQFDVGDLPGVEKIEWESVNGLQDQQRQALTRLSSRGVYWKHPSKSSSVSALYTLFHGGDVEADGNCLFTAALKAMRLNSTPGELRKRVVKRFREDYEGGVCLKEETDLAIKHLYAADLNEGWGVHIVQEVKLLALKSDREDLDESVGDLVRVGVSREAAAEAVYKERCIAVNDGNSWAKYMSVTGNVDDEYDIITLQYTQEGLINVEENRGGSAAAFGDDIAIESLATEFKREIFVVQAHGSDAMVGEENCLFFLPHSPRGQVFGPPVFLLMKGTGWCGAGADHYEPLISFTAPVASQDKAAVVL
;
A
#
# COMPACT_ATOMS: atom_id res chain seq x y z
N MET A 1 8.86 52.01 -45.70
CA MET A 1 8.27 50.67 -45.57
C MET A 1 9.37 49.66 -45.86
N GLY A 2 9.71 48.83 -44.88
CA GLY A 2 10.81 47.87 -44.99
C GLY A 2 11.33 47.56 -43.58
N GLY A 3 10.92 46.40 -43.05
CA GLY A 3 11.28 45.94 -41.71
C GLY A 3 12.75 45.54 -41.63
N ALA A 4 13.38 45.91 -40.51
CA ALA A 4 14.71 45.44 -40.14
C ALA A 4 14.58 44.25 -39.19
N VAL A 5 15.12 43.13 -39.64
CA VAL A 5 15.42 41.92 -38.88
C VAL A 5 16.59 42.23 -37.96
N LEU A 6 16.48 41.88 -36.67
CA LEU A 6 17.61 41.80 -35.76
C LEU A 6 17.81 40.35 -35.35
N ASP A 7 18.85 39.75 -35.92
CA ASP A 7 19.51 38.57 -35.40
C ASP A 7 20.30 38.91 -34.14
N GLY A 8 20.44 37.91 -33.26
CA GLY A 8 21.67 37.73 -32.50
C GLY A 8 21.59 37.94 -30.99
N PHE A 9 21.06 36.95 -30.28
CA PHE A 9 21.58 36.61 -28.95
C PHE A 9 21.74 35.09 -28.83
N HIS A 10 22.99 34.65 -28.90
CA HIS A 10 23.42 33.33 -28.43
C HIS A 10 23.67 33.40 -26.92
N PRO A 11 23.21 32.40 -26.17
CA PRO A 11 23.99 31.89 -25.06
C PRO A 11 24.45 30.46 -25.34
N SER A 12 25.73 30.31 -25.13
CA SER A 12 26.56 29.12 -25.19
C SER A 12 26.31 28.15 -24.04
N SER A 13 26.50 26.87 -24.39
CA SER A 13 26.82 25.70 -23.56
C SER A 13 25.63 24.81 -23.11
N PRO A 14 25.68 23.50 -23.42
CA PRO A 14 24.62 22.56 -23.08
C PRO A 14 24.69 22.20 -21.60
N ALA A 15 23.58 22.37 -20.89
CA ALA A 15 23.40 21.73 -19.60
C ALA A 15 23.40 20.19 -19.80
N ASP A 16 24.13 19.50 -18.93
CA ASP A 16 24.24 18.06 -18.83
C ASP A 16 22.85 17.38 -18.81
N ASN A 17 22.45 16.84 -19.96
CA ASN A 17 21.24 16.04 -20.15
C ASN A 17 21.39 14.59 -19.63
N ASN A 18 22.19 14.35 -18.59
CA ASN A 18 22.53 13.00 -18.12
C ASN A 18 21.80 12.53 -16.85
N LEU A 19 20.76 13.24 -16.38
CA LEU A 19 20.00 12.84 -15.17
C LEU A 19 18.54 12.43 -15.40
N LEU A 20 18.10 12.23 -16.66
CA LEU A 20 16.72 11.81 -17.00
C LEU A 20 16.64 10.59 -17.92
N ARG A 21 17.65 9.70 -17.92
CA ARG A 21 17.50 8.35 -18.49
C ARG A 21 17.34 7.32 -17.37
N GLY A 22 16.14 7.23 -16.82
CA GLY A 22 15.68 5.95 -16.30
C GLY A 22 15.71 4.95 -17.46
N ASN A 23 16.40 3.84 -17.29
CA ASN A 23 16.57 2.83 -18.33
C ASN A 23 15.19 2.32 -18.78
N PRO A 24 14.77 2.45 -20.06
CA PRO A 24 13.47 1.97 -20.53
C PRO A 24 13.39 0.44 -20.66
N ALA A 25 14.34 -0.28 -20.07
CA ALA A 25 14.57 -1.70 -20.30
C ALA A 25 15.09 -2.36 -19.01
N GLU A 26 14.31 -2.33 -17.93
CA GLU A 26 14.19 -3.57 -17.17
C GLU A 26 13.30 -4.47 -18.04
N GLN A 27 13.94 -5.35 -18.81
CA GLN A 27 13.23 -6.42 -19.51
C GLN A 27 12.45 -7.21 -18.46
N PHE A 28 11.13 -7.03 -18.43
CA PHE A 28 10.22 -7.86 -17.65
C PHE A 28 10.15 -9.24 -18.31
N ASP A 29 11.23 -10.00 -18.21
CA ASP A 29 11.23 -11.41 -18.55
C ASP A 29 10.55 -12.16 -17.39
N VAL A 30 9.23 -12.32 -17.52
CA VAL A 30 8.41 -13.17 -16.62
C VAL A 30 8.42 -14.62 -17.12
N GLY A 31 9.43 -15.02 -17.88
CA GLY A 31 9.70 -16.42 -18.15
C GLY A 31 9.84 -17.22 -16.84
N ASP A 32 9.53 -18.52 -16.91
CA ASP A 32 9.83 -19.50 -15.87
C ASP A 32 11.34 -19.46 -15.57
N LEU A 33 11.76 -18.59 -14.64
CA LEU A 33 13.11 -18.64 -14.11
C LEU A 33 13.21 -19.94 -13.31
N PRO A 34 14.11 -20.86 -13.67
CA PRO A 34 14.25 -22.12 -12.96
C PRO A 34 14.66 -21.84 -11.50
N GLY A 35 13.91 -22.40 -10.55
CA GLY A 35 14.25 -22.35 -9.12
C GLY A 35 13.32 -21.54 -8.21
N VAL A 36 12.22 -20.97 -8.71
CA VAL A 36 11.20 -20.40 -7.82
C VAL A 36 10.35 -21.53 -7.22
N GLU A 37 10.45 -21.69 -5.90
CA GLU A 37 9.69 -22.68 -5.15
C GLU A 37 8.20 -22.36 -5.23
N LYS A 38 7.41 -23.35 -5.69
CA LYS A 38 5.95 -23.28 -5.71
C LYS A 38 5.46 -23.82 -4.37
N ILE A 39 4.89 -22.96 -3.55
CA ILE A 39 4.34 -23.35 -2.25
C ILE A 39 2.91 -23.84 -2.46
N GLU A 40 2.64 -25.06 -2.02
CA GLU A 40 1.33 -25.68 -2.07
C GLU A 40 0.40 -25.04 -1.04
N TRP A 41 -0.84 -24.74 -1.43
CA TRP A 41 -1.81 -24.02 -0.59
C TRP A 41 -2.17 -24.76 0.69
N GLU A 42 -2.01 -26.07 0.73
CA GLU A 42 -2.21 -26.92 1.91
C GLU A 42 -1.21 -26.60 3.03
N SER A 43 -0.05 -26.04 2.69
CA SER A 43 1.01 -25.69 3.66
C SER A 43 0.90 -24.26 4.20
N VAL A 44 0.08 -23.40 3.59
CA VAL A 44 -0.03 -21.98 3.97
C VAL A 44 -0.83 -21.82 5.27
N ASN A 45 -0.32 -21.06 6.24
CA ASN A 45 -1.00 -20.87 7.52
C ASN A 45 -2.14 -19.84 7.44
N GLY A 46 -3.16 -20.00 8.29
CA GLY A 46 -4.25 -19.02 8.46
C GLY A 46 -5.36 -19.08 7.41
N LEU A 47 -5.35 -20.08 6.52
CA LEU A 47 -6.43 -20.30 5.54
C LEU A 47 -7.40 -21.41 5.98
N GLN A 48 -8.69 -21.15 5.81
CA GLN A 48 -9.78 -22.13 5.91
C GLN A 48 -9.80 -23.05 4.67
N ASP A 49 -10.39 -24.23 4.78
CA ASP A 49 -10.43 -25.22 3.70
C ASP A 49 -11.05 -24.68 2.41
N GLN A 50 -12.10 -23.88 2.52
CA GLN A 50 -12.75 -23.24 1.38
C GLN A 50 -11.79 -22.28 0.63
N GLN A 51 -11.03 -21.47 1.38
CA GLN A 51 -10.04 -20.56 0.82
C GLN A 51 -8.92 -21.34 0.13
N ARG A 52 -8.41 -22.41 0.75
CA ARG A 52 -7.40 -23.29 0.14
C ARG A 52 -7.88 -23.88 -1.18
N GLN A 53 -9.09 -24.45 -1.20
CA GLN A 53 -9.66 -25.01 -2.43
C GLN A 53 -9.78 -23.95 -3.53
N ALA A 54 -10.24 -22.75 -3.20
CA ALA A 54 -10.35 -21.66 -4.17
C ALA A 54 -8.99 -21.22 -4.71
N LEU A 55 -7.97 -21.09 -3.85
CA LEU A 55 -6.61 -20.71 -4.23
C LEU A 55 -5.92 -21.82 -5.04
N THR A 56 -6.11 -23.10 -4.71
CA THR A 56 -5.64 -24.25 -5.50
C THR A 56 -6.26 -24.28 -6.91
N ARG A 57 -7.51 -23.82 -7.07
CA ARG A 57 -8.11 -23.61 -8.40
C ARG A 57 -7.36 -22.53 -9.21
N LEU A 58 -6.84 -21.47 -8.58
CA LEU A 58 -6.03 -20.46 -9.27
C LEU A 58 -4.68 -21.01 -9.74
N SER A 59 -4.05 -21.90 -8.97
CA SER A 59 -2.78 -22.54 -9.39
C SER A 59 -2.97 -23.52 -10.55
N SER A 60 -4.11 -24.22 -10.62
CA SER A 60 -4.38 -25.25 -11.62
C SER A 60 -5.06 -24.73 -12.89
N ARG A 61 -6.01 -23.80 -12.77
CA ARG A 61 -6.80 -23.25 -13.89
C ARG A 61 -6.40 -21.84 -14.29
N GLY A 62 -5.73 -21.09 -13.41
CA GLY A 62 -5.25 -19.75 -13.68
C GLY A 62 -6.30 -18.64 -13.70
N VAL A 63 -5.80 -17.42 -13.76
CA VAL A 63 -6.53 -16.16 -13.91
C VAL A 63 -6.25 -15.62 -15.30
N TYR A 64 -7.29 -15.49 -16.12
CA TYR A 64 -7.16 -14.89 -17.45
C TYR A 64 -7.29 -13.38 -17.31
N TRP A 65 -6.20 -12.66 -17.55
CA TRP A 65 -6.16 -11.21 -17.51
C TRP A 65 -6.30 -10.62 -18.91
N LYS A 66 -7.29 -9.74 -19.08
CA LYS A 66 -7.47 -8.94 -20.30
C LYS A 66 -6.71 -7.64 -20.16
N HIS A 67 -5.77 -7.42 -21.07
CA HIS A 67 -5.06 -6.16 -21.13
C HIS A 67 -6.05 -5.00 -21.38
N PRO A 68 -6.03 -3.89 -20.60
CA PRO A 68 -7.02 -2.81 -20.72
C PRO A 68 -7.08 -2.14 -22.09
N SER A 69 -5.96 -2.06 -22.80
CA SER A 69 -5.93 -1.66 -24.21
C SER A 69 -6.53 -2.72 -25.13
N LYS A 70 -7.67 -2.40 -25.78
CA LYS A 70 -8.38 -3.24 -26.76
C LYS A 70 -7.55 -3.63 -27.99
N SER A 71 -6.42 -2.96 -28.21
CA SER A 71 -5.52 -3.18 -29.35
C SER A 71 -4.39 -4.17 -29.05
N SER A 72 -4.24 -4.58 -27.79
CA SER A 72 -3.09 -5.32 -27.29
C SER A 72 -3.34 -6.84 -27.28
N SER A 73 -2.47 -7.61 -27.92
CA SER A 73 -2.47 -9.07 -27.89
C SER A 73 -1.82 -9.66 -26.62
N VAL A 74 -1.69 -8.85 -25.55
CA VAL A 74 -0.93 -9.18 -24.33
C VAL A 74 -1.80 -9.82 -23.24
N SER A 75 -3.11 -9.98 -23.48
CA SER A 75 -3.98 -10.76 -22.60
C SER A 75 -3.47 -12.19 -22.45
N ALA A 76 -3.36 -12.66 -21.22
CA ALA A 76 -2.70 -13.93 -20.92
C ALA A 76 -3.33 -14.63 -19.70
N LEU A 77 -3.10 -15.95 -19.62
CA LEU A 77 -3.48 -16.76 -18.48
C LEU A 77 -2.30 -16.84 -17.49
N TYR A 78 -2.56 -16.54 -16.22
CA TYR A 78 -1.57 -16.61 -15.15
C TYR A 78 -1.97 -17.63 -14.09
N THR A 79 -1.11 -18.61 -13.81
CA THR A 79 -1.26 -19.46 -12.62
C THR A 79 -0.60 -18.78 -11.43
N LEU A 80 -1.28 -18.80 -10.28
CA LEU A 80 -0.85 -18.08 -9.08
C LEU A 80 -0.45 -19.07 -8.00
N PHE A 81 0.70 -18.84 -7.37
CA PHE A 81 1.22 -19.64 -6.25
C PHE A 81 1.58 -18.72 -5.08
N HIS A 82 1.53 -19.23 -3.86
CA HIS A 82 1.99 -18.49 -2.69
C HIS A 82 3.50 -18.26 -2.78
N GLY A 83 3.95 -17.03 -2.54
CA GLY A 83 5.36 -16.63 -2.61
C GLY A 83 6.07 -16.60 -1.26
N GLY A 84 5.48 -17.22 -0.23
CA GLY A 84 6.02 -17.33 1.12
C GLY A 84 5.52 -16.24 2.05
N ASP A 85 5.47 -16.56 3.34
CA ASP A 85 4.98 -15.69 4.39
C ASP A 85 5.80 -14.37 4.46
N VAL A 86 5.14 -13.36 5.00
CA VAL A 86 5.71 -12.03 5.23
C VAL A 86 5.49 -11.68 6.70
N GLU A 87 6.42 -10.93 7.29
CA GLU A 87 6.30 -10.49 8.68
C GLU A 87 5.21 -9.41 8.83
N ALA A 88 4.54 -9.40 9.98
CA ALA A 88 3.55 -8.38 10.32
C ALA A 88 4.19 -7.14 10.96
N ASP A 89 5.25 -6.62 10.32
CA ASP A 89 6.07 -5.49 10.79
C ASP A 89 5.64 -4.14 10.21
N GLY A 90 4.49 -4.08 9.52
CA GLY A 90 4.01 -2.92 8.78
C GLY A 90 4.64 -2.74 7.39
N ASN A 91 5.67 -3.51 7.02
CA ASN A 91 6.27 -3.49 5.68
C ASN A 91 5.69 -4.53 4.73
N CYS A 92 4.67 -5.28 5.16
CA CYS A 92 4.17 -6.44 4.41
C CYS A 92 3.81 -6.16 2.95
N LEU A 93 3.15 -5.02 2.65
CA LEU A 93 2.85 -4.59 1.28
C LEU A 93 4.13 -4.53 0.42
N PHE A 94 5.15 -3.82 0.89
CA PHE A 94 6.38 -3.61 0.13
C PHE A 94 7.20 -4.89 0.00
N THR A 95 7.27 -5.70 1.06
CA THR A 95 7.95 -7.01 1.01
C THR A 95 7.26 -7.96 0.05
N ALA A 96 5.92 -8.04 0.09
CA ALA A 96 5.13 -8.86 -0.82
C ALA A 96 5.28 -8.37 -2.27
N ALA A 97 5.22 -7.06 -2.50
CA ALA A 97 5.41 -6.46 -3.81
C ALA A 97 6.79 -6.78 -4.42
N LEU A 98 7.87 -6.65 -3.63
CA LEU A 98 9.23 -7.00 -4.07
C LEU A 98 9.33 -8.46 -4.49
N LYS A 99 8.79 -9.38 -3.68
CA LYS A 99 8.78 -10.82 -3.98
C LYS A 99 7.94 -11.13 -5.24
N ALA A 100 6.71 -10.60 -5.32
CA ALA A 100 5.80 -10.83 -6.44
C ALA A 100 6.34 -10.29 -7.77
N MET A 101 7.02 -9.14 -7.73
CA MET A 101 7.64 -8.53 -8.91
C MET A 101 9.08 -9.00 -9.16
N ARG A 102 9.67 -9.80 -8.26
CA ARG A 102 11.06 -10.27 -8.31
C ARG A 102 12.08 -9.13 -8.39
N LEU A 103 11.83 -8.05 -7.65
CA LEU A 103 12.71 -6.88 -7.63
C LEU A 103 13.86 -7.07 -6.66
N ASN A 104 15.07 -6.71 -7.08
CA ASN A 104 16.24 -6.69 -6.23
C ASN A 104 16.38 -5.33 -5.53
N SER A 105 15.63 -5.15 -4.44
CA SER A 105 15.57 -3.91 -3.65
C SER A 105 15.12 -4.24 -2.22
N THR A 106 15.27 -3.29 -1.29
CA THR A 106 14.73 -3.41 0.07
C THR A 106 13.31 -2.84 0.19
N PRO A 107 12.49 -3.29 1.16
CA PRO A 107 11.14 -2.73 1.39
C PRO A 107 11.16 -1.22 1.63
N GLY A 108 12.16 -0.71 2.37
CA GLY A 108 12.33 0.71 2.64
C GLY A 108 12.66 1.53 1.38
N GLU A 109 13.47 1.01 0.47
CA GLU A 109 13.75 1.68 -0.81
C GLU A 109 12.51 1.72 -1.72
N LEU A 110 11.76 0.61 -1.79
CA LEU A 110 10.51 0.57 -2.55
C LEU A 110 9.49 1.55 -1.96
N ARG A 111 9.32 1.57 -0.64
CA ARG A 111 8.46 2.52 0.08
C ARG A 111 8.83 3.96 -0.25
N LYS A 112 10.12 4.32 -0.23
CA LYS A 112 10.60 5.66 -0.61
C LYS A 112 10.24 6.02 -2.05
N ARG A 113 10.35 5.07 -2.99
CA ARG A 113 9.93 5.29 -4.40
C ARG A 113 8.43 5.52 -4.51
N VAL A 114 7.63 4.72 -3.83
CA VAL A 114 6.16 4.84 -3.81
C VAL A 114 5.73 6.19 -3.21
N VAL A 115 6.30 6.59 -2.08
CA VAL A 115 6.02 7.92 -1.48
C VAL A 115 6.43 9.05 -2.43
N LYS A 116 7.58 8.92 -3.09
CA LYS A 116 8.03 9.90 -4.08
C LYS A 116 7.05 10.00 -5.26
N ARG A 117 6.61 8.87 -5.82
CA ARG A 117 5.61 8.81 -6.90
C ARG A 117 4.31 9.49 -6.47
N PHE A 118 3.81 9.17 -5.28
CA PHE A 118 2.63 9.82 -4.72
C PHE A 118 2.80 11.34 -4.64
N ARG A 119 3.92 11.83 -4.09
CA ARG A 119 4.18 13.28 -3.99
C ARG A 119 4.20 13.95 -5.35
N GLU A 120 4.86 13.35 -6.33
CA GLU A 120 4.88 13.87 -7.70
C GLU A 120 3.47 13.94 -8.31
N ASP A 121 2.61 12.96 -8.07
CA ASP A 121 1.21 12.97 -8.54
C ASP A 121 0.35 14.00 -7.80
N TYR A 122 0.51 14.08 -6.47
CA TYR A 122 -0.24 14.97 -5.60
C TYR A 122 0.13 16.45 -5.85
N GLU A 123 1.43 16.77 -5.96
CA GLU A 123 1.91 18.11 -6.25
C GLU A 123 1.73 18.50 -7.72
N GLY A 124 1.87 17.53 -8.63
CA GLY A 124 1.70 17.72 -10.07
C GLY A 124 0.25 17.86 -10.53
N GLY A 125 -0.74 17.69 -9.63
CA GLY A 125 -2.16 17.82 -9.93
C GLY A 125 -2.75 16.65 -10.71
N VAL A 126 -2.09 15.49 -10.69
CA VAL A 126 -2.63 14.24 -11.24
C VAL A 126 -3.73 13.69 -10.32
N CYS A 127 -3.56 13.87 -9.01
CA CYS A 127 -4.59 13.59 -8.02
C CYS A 127 -5.45 14.83 -7.76
N LEU A 128 -6.76 14.64 -7.59
CA LEU A 128 -7.64 15.69 -7.09
C LEU A 128 -7.34 15.87 -5.60
N LYS A 129 -6.67 16.97 -5.24
CA LYS A 129 -6.15 17.19 -3.87
C LYS A 129 -7.23 17.08 -2.81
N GLU A 130 -8.37 17.76 -3.00
CA GLU A 130 -9.47 17.76 -2.03
C GLU A 130 -10.04 16.35 -1.79
N GLU A 131 -10.23 15.57 -2.86
CA GLU A 131 -10.72 14.18 -2.75
C GLU A 131 -9.67 13.28 -2.10
N THR A 132 -8.39 13.49 -2.42
CA THR A 132 -7.27 12.74 -1.86
C THR A 132 -7.13 13.01 -0.36
N ASP A 133 -7.16 14.28 0.04
CA ASP A 133 -7.07 14.70 1.44
C ASP A 133 -8.28 14.16 2.23
N LEU A 134 -9.47 14.20 1.65
CA LEU A 134 -10.68 13.63 2.26
C LEU A 134 -10.55 12.11 2.45
N ALA A 135 -10.04 11.39 1.45
CA ALA A 135 -9.82 9.95 1.56
C ALA A 135 -8.80 9.61 2.67
N ILE A 136 -7.68 10.34 2.72
CA ILE A 136 -6.66 10.20 3.77
C ILE A 136 -7.26 10.46 5.15
N LYS A 137 -8.07 11.52 5.29
CA LYS A 137 -8.75 11.84 6.54
C LYS A 137 -9.67 10.70 6.97
N HIS A 138 -10.45 10.11 6.06
CA HIS A 138 -11.32 8.97 6.40
C HIS A 138 -10.53 7.73 6.84
N LEU A 139 -9.34 7.50 6.28
CA LEU A 139 -8.49 6.37 6.63
C LEU A 139 -7.79 6.55 7.99
N TYR A 140 -7.33 7.76 8.30
CA TYR A 140 -6.34 7.98 9.37
C TYR A 140 -6.72 9.01 10.42
N ALA A 141 -7.76 9.80 10.20
CA ALA A 141 -8.23 10.82 11.13
C ALA A 141 -9.76 10.79 11.23
N ALA A 142 -10.27 9.65 11.71
CA ALA A 142 -11.70 9.37 11.81
C ALA A 142 -12.46 10.47 12.56
N ASP A 143 -13.67 10.79 12.08
CA ASP A 143 -14.56 11.71 12.77
C ASP A 143 -15.27 10.99 13.92
N LEU A 144 -14.82 11.28 15.15
CA LEU A 144 -15.33 10.66 16.37
C LEU A 144 -16.81 11.01 16.66
N ASN A 145 -17.41 11.96 15.94
CA ASN A 145 -18.84 12.28 16.06
C ASN A 145 -19.72 11.38 15.19
N GLU A 146 -19.16 10.68 14.21
CA GLU A 146 -19.88 9.88 13.22
C GLU A 146 -19.21 8.50 13.02
N GLY A 147 -19.67 7.69 12.07
CA GLY A 147 -18.97 6.46 11.65
C GLY A 147 -19.06 5.22 12.55
N TRP A 148 -19.66 5.30 13.75
CA TRP A 148 -19.80 4.19 14.71
C TRP A 148 -20.64 2.99 14.21
N GLY A 149 -21.40 3.16 13.12
CA GLY A 149 -22.15 2.07 12.46
C GLY A 149 -21.30 1.16 11.57
N VAL A 150 -20.04 1.53 11.28
CA VAL A 150 -19.13 0.75 10.43
C VAL A 150 -18.23 -0.16 11.27
N HIS A 151 -17.67 0.37 12.35
CA HIS A 151 -16.85 -0.37 13.31
C HIS A 151 -16.97 0.23 14.71
N ILE A 152 -16.89 -0.61 15.75
CA ILE A 152 -17.02 -0.20 17.16
C ILE A 152 -15.78 0.50 17.72
N VAL A 153 -14.65 0.34 17.03
CA VAL A 153 -13.38 1.02 17.33
C VAL A 153 -13.03 1.91 16.15
N GLN A 154 -12.66 3.17 16.42
CA GLN A 154 -12.12 4.10 15.46
C GLN A 154 -10.70 4.52 15.85
N GLU A 155 -9.90 4.90 14.86
CA GLU A 155 -8.51 5.26 15.07
C GLU A 155 -8.18 6.66 14.54
N VAL A 156 -7.29 7.34 15.26
CA VAL A 156 -6.64 8.57 14.81
C VAL A 156 -5.13 8.36 14.83
N LYS A 157 -4.50 8.48 13.66
CA LYS A 157 -3.05 8.40 13.49
C LYS A 157 -2.42 9.78 13.60
N LEU A 158 -1.38 9.87 14.41
CA LEU A 158 -0.58 11.06 14.64
C LEU A 158 0.90 10.73 14.42
N LEU A 159 1.67 11.72 13.99
CA LEU A 159 3.13 11.64 13.85
C LEU A 159 3.79 12.51 14.91
N ALA A 160 4.56 11.87 15.78
CA ALA A 160 5.41 12.56 16.74
C ALA A 160 6.83 12.65 16.18
N LEU A 161 7.40 13.85 16.14
CA LEU A 161 8.80 14.01 15.78
C LEU A 161 9.66 13.35 16.85
N LYS A 162 10.62 12.50 16.47
CA LYS A 162 11.42 11.75 17.46
C LYS A 162 12.21 12.66 18.40
N SER A 163 12.65 13.82 17.91
CA SER A 163 13.35 14.82 18.72
C SER A 163 12.48 15.42 19.83
N ASP A 164 11.15 15.36 19.70
CA ASP A 164 10.23 16.04 20.61
C ASP A 164 9.66 15.07 21.67
N ARG A 165 10.08 13.80 21.65
CA ARG A 165 9.46 12.75 22.48
C ARG A 165 9.65 12.97 23.97
N GLU A 166 10.83 13.43 24.38
CA GLU A 166 11.11 13.76 25.79
C GLU A 166 10.19 14.90 26.27
N ASP A 167 10.04 15.96 25.47
CA ASP A 167 9.17 17.09 25.79
C ASP A 167 7.68 16.70 25.81
N LEU A 168 7.26 15.79 24.92
CA LEU A 168 5.91 15.25 24.91
C LEU A 168 5.64 14.47 26.21
N ASP A 169 6.58 13.61 26.62
CA ASP A 169 6.46 12.83 27.86
C ASP A 169 6.41 13.71 29.10
N GLU A 170 7.22 14.77 29.14
CA GLU A 170 7.19 15.74 30.22
C GLU A 170 5.84 16.45 30.29
N SER A 171 5.29 16.88 29.14
CA SER A 171 3.98 17.53 29.07
C SER A 171 2.84 16.63 29.53
N VAL A 172 2.88 15.34 29.15
CA VAL A 172 1.92 14.35 29.66
C VAL A 172 2.08 14.19 31.17
N GLY A 173 3.33 14.12 31.65
CA GLY A 173 3.65 14.06 33.08
C GLY A 173 3.13 15.27 33.87
N ASP A 174 3.21 16.48 33.31
CA ASP A 174 2.66 17.70 33.91
C ASP A 174 1.16 17.63 34.12
N LEU A 175 0.42 17.24 33.09
CA LEU A 175 -1.04 17.09 33.17
C LEU A 175 -1.43 16.00 34.19
N VAL A 176 -0.69 14.89 34.22
CA VAL A 176 -0.90 13.84 35.23
C VAL A 176 -0.64 14.36 36.64
N ARG A 177 0.40 15.18 36.85
CA ARG A 177 0.72 15.77 38.16
C ARG A 177 -0.38 16.69 38.69
N VAL A 178 -1.13 17.36 37.80
CA VAL A 178 -2.26 18.21 38.20
C VAL A 178 -3.59 17.45 38.27
N GLY A 179 -3.58 16.13 38.11
CA GLY A 179 -4.72 15.24 38.36
C GLY A 179 -5.50 14.79 37.12
N VAL A 180 -5.00 15.03 35.91
CA VAL A 180 -5.58 14.48 34.67
C VAL A 180 -5.21 13.00 34.56
N SER A 181 -6.10 12.15 34.05
CA SER A 181 -5.74 10.74 33.76
C SER A 181 -4.64 10.69 32.70
N ARG A 182 -3.83 9.64 32.72
CA ARG A 182 -2.70 9.52 31.78
C ARG A 182 -3.19 9.50 30.32
N GLU A 183 -4.30 8.84 30.06
CA GLU A 183 -4.91 8.69 28.75
C GLU A 183 -5.42 10.04 28.23
N ALA A 184 -6.15 10.80 29.05
CA ALA A 184 -6.65 12.12 28.67
C ALA A 184 -5.52 13.14 28.52
N ALA A 185 -4.47 13.04 29.34
CA ALA A 185 -3.27 13.85 29.21
C ALA A 185 -2.51 13.55 27.91
N ALA A 186 -2.28 12.27 27.61
CA ALA A 186 -1.66 11.82 26.37
C ALA A 186 -2.47 12.25 25.15
N GLU A 187 -3.78 12.05 25.18
CA GLU A 187 -4.68 12.50 24.12
C GLU A 187 -4.54 14.00 23.83
N ALA A 188 -4.63 14.82 24.87
CA ALA A 188 -4.56 16.27 24.74
C ALA A 188 -3.21 16.72 24.18
N VAL A 189 -2.11 16.23 24.75
CA VAL A 189 -0.75 16.58 24.33
C VAL A 189 -0.49 16.12 22.90
N TYR A 190 -0.84 14.89 22.57
CA TYR A 190 -0.58 14.36 21.23
C TYR A 190 -1.44 15.04 20.17
N LYS A 191 -2.74 15.31 20.43
CA LYS A 191 -3.58 16.07 19.49
C LYS A 191 -3.12 17.51 19.29
N GLU A 192 -2.56 18.14 20.32
CA GLU A 192 -2.06 19.51 20.24
C GLU A 192 -0.71 19.61 19.53
N ARG A 193 0.22 18.69 19.82
CA ARG A 193 1.62 18.82 19.46
C ARG A 193 2.09 17.90 18.32
N CYS A 194 1.37 16.83 18.02
CA CYS A 194 1.72 15.92 16.93
C CYS A 194 1.02 16.30 15.61
N ILE A 195 1.52 15.77 14.49
CA ILE A 195 0.94 16.02 13.17
C ILE A 195 -0.15 14.97 12.92
N ALA A 196 -1.40 15.38 12.73
CA ALA A 196 -2.45 14.48 12.29
C ALA A 196 -2.22 14.02 10.84
N VAL A 197 -2.47 12.74 10.57
CA VAL A 197 -2.45 12.19 9.21
C VAL A 197 -3.82 12.45 8.57
N ASN A 198 -3.97 13.58 7.88
CA ASN A 198 -5.27 14.05 7.37
C ASN A 198 -5.21 14.75 6.00
N ASP A 199 -4.05 14.75 5.35
CA ASP A 199 -3.83 15.31 4.02
C ASP A 199 -2.68 14.57 3.30
N GLY A 200 -2.47 14.85 2.01
CA GLY A 200 -1.41 14.22 1.22
C GLY A 200 0.00 14.43 1.79
N ASN A 201 0.28 15.59 2.40
CA ASN A 201 1.61 15.89 2.93
C ASN A 201 1.92 15.06 4.19
N SER A 202 0.97 15.00 5.11
CA SER A 202 1.04 14.21 6.34
C SER A 202 1.02 12.71 6.04
N TRP A 203 0.22 12.27 5.06
CA TRP A 203 0.26 10.88 4.57
C TRP A 203 1.63 10.50 4.03
N ALA A 204 2.27 11.38 3.24
CA ALA A 204 3.59 11.08 2.70
C ALA A 204 4.66 10.97 3.82
N LYS A 205 4.52 11.72 4.92
CA LYS A 205 5.37 11.57 6.10
C LYS A 205 5.08 10.26 6.83
N TYR A 206 3.80 9.93 7.05
CA TYR A 206 3.35 8.67 7.64
C TYR A 206 3.90 7.47 6.88
N MET A 207 3.63 7.40 5.58
CA MET A 207 4.05 6.30 4.72
C MET A 207 5.58 6.19 4.57
N SER A 208 6.34 7.24 4.92
CA SER A 208 7.81 7.20 4.97
C SER A 208 8.37 6.50 6.21
N VAL A 209 7.57 6.28 7.26
CA VAL A 209 8.00 5.57 8.48
C VAL A 209 8.16 4.09 8.17
N THR A 210 9.38 3.59 8.35
CA THR A 210 9.79 2.24 7.94
C THR A 210 9.90 1.25 9.09
N GLY A 211 9.74 1.71 10.33
CA GLY A 211 10.01 0.91 11.52
C GLY A 211 11.51 0.83 11.81
N ASN A 212 12.26 1.90 11.55
CA ASN A 212 13.70 1.96 11.82
C ASN A 212 14.03 3.06 12.83
N VAL A 213 15.18 2.89 13.51
CA VAL A 213 15.69 3.90 14.46
C VAL A 213 15.92 5.25 13.79
N ASP A 214 16.27 5.26 12.51
CA ASP A 214 16.57 6.46 11.73
C ASP A 214 15.32 7.16 11.16
N ASP A 215 14.11 6.61 11.36
CA ASP A 215 12.88 7.31 10.93
C ASP A 215 12.75 8.65 11.66
N GLU A 216 12.32 9.69 10.96
CA GLU A 216 12.16 11.04 11.53
C GLU A 216 11.01 11.12 12.56
N TYR A 217 9.96 10.32 12.35
CA TYR A 217 8.74 10.32 13.13
C TYR A 217 8.46 8.95 13.75
N ASP A 218 7.89 8.96 14.96
CA ASP A 218 7.16 7.84 15.53
C ASP A 218 5.66 7.96 15.18
N ILE A 219 5.01 6.81 14.95
CA ILE A 219 3.55 6.75 14.78
C ILE A 219 2.91 6.59 16.15
N ILE A 220 1.90 7.41 16.42
CA ILE A 220 0.98 7.29 17.56
C ILE A 220 -0.40 6.98 17.01
N THR A 221 -1.04 5.94 17.55
CA THR A 221 -2.44 5.59 17.25
C THR A 221 -3.27 5.80 18.49
N LEU A 222 -4.28 6.67 18.39
CA LEU A 222 -5.31 6.84 19.40
C LEU A 222 -6.52 5.99 19.00
N GLN A 223 -6.93 5.05 19.85
CA GLN A 223 -8.06 4.15 19.60
C GLN A 223 -9.25 4.53 20.47
N TYR A 224 -10.40 4.72 19.83
CA TYR A 224 -11.63 5.19 20.46
C TYR A 224 -12.75 4.18 20.32
N THR A 225 -13.57 4.08 21.36
CA THR A 225 -14.96 3.63 21.22
C THR A 225 -15.88 4.85 21.32
N GLN A 226 -17.18 4.64 21.15
CA GLN A 226 -18.16 5.73 21.27
C GLN A 226 -18.12 6.37 22.68
N GLU A 227 -17.66 5.64 23.69
CA GLU A 227 -17.51 6.11 25.08
C GLU A 227 -16.24 6.95 25.32
N GLY A 228 -15.29 6.97 24.39
CA GLY A 228 -14.06 7.76 24.49
C GLY A 228 -12.79 6.97 24.13
N LEU A 229 -11.64 7.56 24.45
CA LEU A 229 -10.33 6.95 24.22
C LEU A 229 -10.17 5.70 25.09
N ILE A 230 -9.84 4.57 24.46
CA ILE A 230 -9.64 3.29 25.15
C ILE A 230 -8.17 2.84 25.17
N ASN A 231 -7.37 3.27 24.21
CA ASN A 231 -5.97 2.86 24.10
C ASN A 231 -5.13 3.88 23.32
N VAL A 232 -3.85 3.92 23.65
CA VAL A 232 -2.83 4.73 22.98
C VAL A 232 -1.67 3.81 22.61
N GLU A 233 -1.53 3.53 21.33
CA GLU A 233 -0.42 2.73 20.81
C GLU A 233 0.67 3.65 20.28
N GLU A 234 1.91 3.37 20.65
CA GLU A 234 3.06 4.18 20.28
C GLU A 234 4.15 3.29 19.71
N ASN A 235 4.64 3.62 18.52
CA ASN A 235 5.72 2.88 17.88
C ASN A 235 7.10 3.32 18.38
N ARG A 236 7.32 3.30 19.70
CA ARG A 236 8.61 3.70 20.27
C ARG A 236 9.68 2.66 19.93
N GLY A 237 10.71 3.08 19.20
CA GLY A 237 11.87 2.24 18.90
C GLY A 237 11.84 1.53 17.54
N GLY A 238 10.87 1.84 16.67
CA GLY A 238 10.82 1.27 15.32
C GLY A 238 10.24 -0.15 15.26
N SER A 239 9.34 -0.51 16.16
CA SER A 239 8.73 -1.85 16.16
C SER A 239 7.70 -2.09 15.04
N ALA A 240 7.20 -1.06 14.37
CA ALA A 240 6.18 -1.17 13.32
C ALA A 240 6.32 -0.06 12.26
N ALA A 241 6.30 -0.40 10.98
CA ALA A 241 6.22 0.60 9.91
C ALA A 241 4.78 1.09 9.70
N ALA A 242 4.62 2.17 8.92
CA ALA A 242 3.29 2.56 8.43
C ALA A 242 2.71 1.45 7.56
N PHE A 243 1.46 1.07 7.81
CA PHE A 243 0.75 0.05 7.04
C PHE A 243 0.47 0.55 5.62
N GLY A 244 0.56 -0.36 4.65
CA GLY A 244 0.19 -0.08 3.27
C GLY A 244 -1.32 0.07 3.12
N ASP A 245 -1.74 1.01 2.29
CA ASP A 245 -3.15 1.29 1.96
C ASP A 245 -3.35 1.31 0.44
N ASP A 246 -4.60 1.51 0.00
CA ASP A 246 -4.92 1.61 -1.43
C ASP A 246 -4.17 2.74 -2.13
N ILE A 247 -3.87 3.85 -1.43
CA ILE A 247 -3.10 4.98 -1.97
C ILE A 247 -1.67 4.53 -2.30
N ALA A 248 -1.03 3.76 -1.41
CA ALA A 248 0.29 3.18 -1.63
C ALA A 248 0.27 2.15 -2.78
N ILE A 249 -0.77 1.32 -2.87
CA ILE A 249 -0.90 0.32 -3.94
C ILE A 249 -1.10 1.01 -5.30
N GLU A 250 -1.94 2.04 -5.40
CA GLU A 250 -2.10 2.82 -6.64
C GLU A 250 -0.81 3.53 -7.05
N SER A 251 -0.09 4.08 -6.08
CA SER A 251 1.20 4.73 -6.31
C SER A 251 2.24 3.71 -6.78
N LEU A 252 2.24 2.49 -6.23
CA LEU A 252 3.06 1.37 -6.67
C LEU A 252 2.68 0.92 -8.10
N ALA A 253 1.39 0.78 -8.39
CA ALA A 253 0.89 0.44 -9.72
C ALA A 253 1.38 1.46 -10.75
N THR A 254 1.29 2.76 -10.42
CA THR A 254 1.73 3.88 -11.25
C THR A 254 3.25 3.88 -11.47
N GLU A 255 4.03 3.66 -10.41
CA GLU A 255 5.50 3.60 -10.48
C GLU A 255 5.99 2.53 -11.47
N PHE A 256 5.34 1.35 -11.48
CA PHE A 256 5.72 0.23 -12.34
C PHE A 256 4.90 0.13 -13.63
N LYS A 257 3.86 0.95 -13.79
CA LYS A 257 2.93 0.95 -14.93
C LYS A 257 2.30 -0.42 -15.20
N ARG A 258 1.91 -1.09 -14.12
CA ARG A 258 1.32 -2.43 -14.11
C ARG A 258 0.06 -2.38 -13.25
N GLU A 259 -0.98 -3.10 -13.66
CA GLU A 259 -2.12 -3.31 -12.77
C GLU A 259 -1.69 -4.20 -11.60
N ILE A 260 -2.13 -3.86 -10.41
CA ILE A 260 -1.96 -4.66 -9.22
C ILE A 260 -3.33 -5.18 -8.81
N PHE A 261 -3.45 -6.47 -8.57
CA PHE A 261 -4.67 -7.08 -8.07
C PHE A 261 -4.42 -7.59 -6.65
N VAL A 262 -5.14 -7.01 -5.69
CA VAL A 262 -5.23 -7.59 -4.34
C VAL A 262 -6.29 -8.68 -4.36
N VAL A 263 -5.85 -9.92 -4.19
CA VAL A 263 -6.69 -11.11 -4.07
C VAL A 263 -7.07 -11.25 -2.60
N GLN A 264 -8.24 -10.77 -2.23
CA GLN A 264 -8.77 -10.93 -0.88
C GLN A 264 -9.40 -12.31 -0.71
N ALA A 265 -8.89 -13.08 0.25
CA ALA A 265 -9.47 -14.35 0.65
C ALA A 265 -10.31 -14.15 1.91
N HIS A 266 -11.63 -14.20 1.77
CA HIS A 266 -12.60 -14.05 2.84
C HIS A 266 -12.93 -15.39 3.50
N GLY A 267 -13.16 -15.37 4.81
CA GLY A 267 -13.57 -16.54 5.57
C GLY A 267 -15.08 -16.80 5.48
N SER A 268 -15.52 -17.86 6.15
CA SER A 268 -16.95 -18.21 6.27
C SER A 268 -17.81 -17.17 7.01
N ASP A 269 -17.19 -16.23 7.71
CA ASP A 269 -17.80 -15.11 8.41
C ASP A 269 -18.30 -13.99 7.47
N ALA A 270 -17.78 -13.93 6.24
CA ALA A 270 -18.20 -12.93 5.26
C ALA A 270 -19.58 -13.20 4.62
N MET A 271 -20.31 -14.24 5.05
CA MET A 271 -21.63 -14.65 4.52
C MET A 271 -21.62 -14.89 3.00
N VAL A 272 -20.46 -15.20 2.44
CA VAL A 272 -20.29 -15.48 1.01
C VAL A 272 -20.46 -16.98 0.77
N GLY A 273 -21.18 -17.36 -0.30
CA GLY A 273 -21.38 -18.76 -0.66
C GLY A 273 -20.06 -19.51 -0.88
N GLU A 274 -20.09 -20.83 -0.71
CA GLU A 274 -18.90 -21.71 -0.73
C GLU A 274 -17.97 -21.53 -1.96
N GLU A 275 -18.50 -21.05 -3.09
CA GLU A 275 -17.74 -20.85 -4.32
C GLU A 275 -17.08 -19.47 -4.49
N ASN A 276 -17.45 -18.47 -3.69
CA ASN A 276 -17.14 -17.05 -3.94
C ASN A 276 -16.26 -16.38 -2.86
N CYS A 277 -15.38 -17.12 -2.19
CA CYS A 277 -14.54 -16.56 -1.12
C CYS A 277 -13.33 -15.71 -1.58
N LEU A 278 -13.13 -15.54 -2.89
CA LEU A 278 -12.02 -14.75 -3.44
C LEU A 278 -12.53 -13.52 -4.19
N PHE A 279 -11.97 -12.35 -3.87
CA PHE A 279 -12.25 -11.09 -4.56
C PHE A 279 -10.96 -10.52 -5.12
N PHE A 280 -11.02 -10.05 -6.37
CA PHE A 280 -9.89 -9.40 -7.03
C PHE A 280 -10.17 -7.91 -7.05
N LEU A 281 -9.45 -7.16 -6.21
CA LEU A 281 -9.54 -5.71 -6.15
C LEU A 281 -8.48 -5.11 -7.08
N PRO A 282 -8.90 -4.44 -8.18
CA PRO A 282 -7.97 -3.89 -9.16
C PRO A 282 -7.45 -2.51 -8.75
N HIS A 283 -6.14 -2.33 -8.81
CA HIS A 283 -5.46 -1.04 -8.68
C HIS A 283 -4.73 -0.75 -9.98
N SER A 284 -5.24 0.23 -10.73
CA SER A 284 -4.69 0.63 -12.03
C SER A 284 -3.64 1.73 -11.87
N PRO A 285 -2.58 1.73 -12.69
CA PRO A 285 -1.68 2.87 -12.75
C PRO A 285 -2.41 4.14 -13.22
N ARG A 286 -1.99 5.30 -12.71
CA ARG A 286 -2.37 6.60 -13.27
C ARG A 286 -1.68 6.75 -14.63
N GLY A 287 -2.33 6.29 -15.69
CA GLY A 287 -1.83 6.34 -17.06
C GLY A 287 -1.97 5.01 -17.82
N GLN A 288 -1.04 4.74 -18.73
CA GLN A 288 -1.07 3.54 -19.57
C GLN A 288 -0.42 2.34 -18.87
N VAL A 289 -1.08 1.18 -18.98
CA VAL A 289 -0.53 -0.11 -18.56
C VAL A 289 0.42 -0.64 -19.62
N PHE A 290 1.65 -1.00 -19.23
CA PHE A 290 2.69 -1.52 -20.13
C PHE A 290 3.12 -2.95 -19.83
N GLY A 291 3.01 -3.39 -18.57
CA GLY A 291 3.49 -4.71 -18.14
C GLY A 291 2.37 -5.68 -17.75
N PRO A 292 2.73 -6.95 -17.49
CA PRO A 292 1.79 -7.95 -16.97
C PRO A 292 1.26 -7.55 -15.58
N PRO A 293 0.12 -8.07 -15.13
CA PRO A 293 -0.41 -7.74 -13.81
C PRO A 293 0.54 -8.23 -12.69
N VAL A 294 0.40 -7.64 -11.51
CA VAL A 294 0.98 -8.11 -10.24
C VAL A 294 -0.15 -8.60 -9.36
N PHE A 295 0.07 -9.68 -8.63
CA PHE A 295 -0.94 -10.22 -7.71
C PHE A 295 -0.38 -10.22 -6.28
N LEU A 296 -1.20 -9.79 -5.34
CA LEU A 296 -0.91 -9.83 -3.90
C LEU A 296 -2.06 -10.57 -3.22
N LEU A 297 -1.77 -11.43 -2.26
CA LEU A 297 -2.76 -12.10 -1.44
C LEU A 297 -2.99 -11.26 -0.19
N MET A 298 -4.26 -11.05 0.14
CA MET A 298 -4.64 -10.52 1.44
C MET A 298 -5.50 -11.58 2.13
N LYS A 299 -4.97 -12.16 3.20
CA LYS A 299 -5.73 -13.10 4.03
C LYS A 299 -6.63 -12.25 4.94
N GLY A 300 -7.92 -12.53 4.96
CA GLY A 300 -8.83 -11.92 5.93
C GLY A 300 -8.45 -12.36 7.34
N THR A 301 -7.47 -11.70 7.96
CA THR A 301 -7.20 -11.83 9.39
C THR A 301 -8.27 -11.01 10.08
N GLY A 302 -9.17 -11.68 10.82
CA GLY A 302 -10.35 -11.13 11.48
C GLY A 302 -10.41 -9.60 11.54
N TRP A 303 -11.33 -9.03 10.75
CA TRP A 303 -11.56 -7.60 10.56
C TRP A 303 -11.46 -6.82 11.88
N CYS A 304 -10.33 -6.18 12.14
CA CYS A 304 -10.16 -5.27 13.27
C CYS A 304 -9.93 -3.85 12.74
N GLY A 305 -11.03 -3.10 12.59
CA GLY A 305 -11.15 -1.63 12.62
C GLY A 305 -10.22 -0.69 11.84
N ALA A 306 -9.15 -1.16 11.20
CA ALA A 306 -8.05 -0.29 10.77
C ALA A 306 -7.23 -0.83 9.59
N GLY A 307 -7.80 -1.70 8.75
CA GLY A 307 -7.11 -2.16 7.54
C GLY A 307 -5.75 -2.80 7.85
N ALA A 308 -5.68 -3.67 8.86
CA ALA A 308 -4.53 -4.55 9.07
C ALA A 308 -4.50 -5.62 7.97
N ASP A 309 -4.37 -5.17 6.73
CA ASP A 309 -4.34 -5.96 5.53
C ASP A 309 -2.93 -6.56 5.46
N HIS A 310 -2.80 -7.79 5.95
CA HIS A 310 -1.55 -8.50 5.81
C HIS A 310 -1.39 -8.98 4.37
N TYR A 311 -0.48 -8.34 3.63
CA TYR A 311 -0.18 -8.68 2.25
C TYR A 311 0.90 -9.75 2.14
N GLU A 312 0.62 -10.78 1.36
CA GLU A 312 1.54 -11.84 1.00
C GLU A 312 1.74 -11.87 -0.53
N PRO A 313 2.94 -12.25 -1.02
CA PRO A 313 3.20 -12.31 -2.44
C PRO A 313 2.44 -13.44 -3.12
N LEU A 314 1.85 -13.16 -4.29
CA LEU A 314 1.45 -14.18 -5.24
C LEU A 314 2.45 -14.20 -6.40
N ILE A 315 3.10 -15.35 -6.60
CA ILE A 315 4.00 -15.55 -7.72
C ILE A 315 3.15 -16.01 -8.91
N SER A 316 3.14 -15.19 -9.96
CA SER A 316 2.45 -15.49 -11.21
C SER A 316 3.39 -16.16 -12.22
N PHE A 317 2.91 -17.20 -12.88
CA PHE A 317 3.55 -17.78 -14.06
C PHE A 317 2.59 -17.73 -15.25
N THR A 318 3.09 -17.34 -16.41
CA THR A 318 2.29 -17.37 -17.64
C THR A 318 2.06 -18.82 -18.06
N ALA A 319 0.79 -19.23 -18.14
CA ALA A 319 0.41 -20.54 -18.63
C ALA A 319 0.32 -20.52 -20.18
N PRO A 320 0.59 -21.66 -20.85
CA PRO A 320 0.35 -21.81 -22.28
C PRO A 320 -1.08 -21.39 -22.63
N VAL A 321 -1.27 -20.72 -23.76
CA VAL A 321 -2.56 -20.13 -24.19
C VAL A 321 -3.68 -21.15 -24.09
N ALA A 322 -4.43 -21.09 -22.99
CA ALA A 322 -5.69 -21.80 -22.80
C ALA A 322 -6.82 -20.84 -23.14
N SER A 323 -7.93 -21.38 -23.67
CA SER A 323 -9.15 -20.59 -23.87
C SER A 323 -9.55 -19.92 -22.56
N GLN A 324 -9.96 -18.65 -22.63
CA GLN A 324 -10.57 -17.89 -21.52
C GLN A 324 -11.63 -18.73 -20.78
N ASP A 325 -12.35 -19.61 -21.49
CA ASP A 325 -13.41 -20.47 -20.94
C ASP A 325 -12.93 -21.46 -19.88
N LYS A 326 -11.63 -21.74 -19.82
CA LYS A 326 -11.05 -22.71 -18.87
C LYS A 326 -10.46 -22.06 -17.62
N ALA A 327 -10.28 -20.74 -17.62
CA ALA A 327 -9.74 -20.01 -16.48
C ALA A 327 -10.64 -20.16 -15.25
N ALA A 328 -10.06 -20.12 -14.05
CA ALA A 328 -10.83 -20.03 -12.81
C ALA A 328 -11.49 -18.65 -12.68
N VAL A 329 -10.79 -17.61 -13.12
CA VAL A 329 -11.23 -16.21 -13.04
C VAL A 329 -10.86 -15.50 -14.34
N VAL A 330 -11.71 -14.57 -14.76
CA VAL A 330 -11.45 -13.67 -15.89
C VAL A 330 -11.48 -12.24 -15.35
N LEU A 331 -10.38 -11.52 -15.54
CA LEU A 331 -10.21 -10.10 -15.22
C LEU A 331 -10.21 -9.31 -16.52
#